data_AF-L9XWK2-F1
#
_entry.id   AF-L9XWK2-F1
#
_cell.length_a   1.000
_cell.length_b   1.000
_cell.length_c   1.000
_cell.angle_alpha   90.00
_cell.angle_beta   90.00
_cell.angle_gamma   90.00
#
_symmetry.space_group_name_H-M   'P 1'
#
loop_
_entity.id
_entity.type
_entity.pdbx_description
1 polymer ?
#
loop_
_entity_poly.entity_id
_entity_poly.type
_entity_poly.pdbx_seq_one_letter_code
_entity_poly.pdbx_strand_id
1 'polypeptide(L)'
;MQTEFGVGGATAAVRSGGGAIETWTGATGWTERSGAVLSLADDPTALALIAAVLAVVGAAVVVRVRSGTETNGSDATDRSSGESAGSDIETERSRETVADRIGESTLERLEPIVPDAVDRVHEVAFDDREPDPAAIDRAERDLRRALEDALTDGRFDAGLTAPDGERYEIVNLPSRYRELAVPPSGETVHIGSTEAAVRDRLEDGTLREAAATAAAVDDHREEIRQYVRRREGEIVDLRDEIEATLDDIRELVDRLEGSLADRVDDFVLSGRHDEVEGVAEIERDVSDATRSLHRCSFDDAKRELRDAREAADELLITVDLLGGLVGTIEHGSGTVELPTAVSTALVSDLVPIIERQYDVDASVEGDAIVISERNALGGEGDTTGAAGEPARGGDGSSARERTPTGGSTASAGTRDRVTTESVADEILFVLRELDGDTGGDTVQCQTEQLPTGVAQPAVLEELATFCRRQTDIVAAVDLQEGAPPGFLEIEFTDRTTPAGGLETLRERFAERHGG
;
A
#
# COMPACT_ATOMS: atom_id res chain seq x y z
N MET A 1 32.64 -13.27 62.59
CA MET A 1 32.49 -11.82 62.82
C MET A 1 31.24 -11.39 62.09
N GLN A 2 30.14 -11.27 62.82
CA GLN A 2 28.84 -10.80 62.35
C GLN A 2 28.82 -9.27 62.44
N THR A 3 28.17 -8.61 61.49
CA THR A 3 27.58 -7.28 61.68
C THR A 3 26.29 -7.19 60.86
N GLU A 4 25.20 -7.10 61.61
CA GLU A 4 23.84 -6.73 61.21
C GLU A 4 23.69 -5.19 61.01
N PHE A 5 22.47 -4.82 60.59
CA PHE A 5 21.81 -3.50 60.57
C PHE A 5 22.00 -2.66 59.29
N GLY A 6 20.95 -2.08 58.69
CA GLY A 6 19.55 -2.02 59.11
C GLY A 6 18.67 -1.40 58.02
N VAL A 7 17.39 -1.80 58.06
CA VAL A 7 16.31 -1.35 57.20
C VAL A 7 15.90 0.08 57.60
N GLY A 8 15.86 0.98 56.61
CA GLY A 8 15.26 2.31 56.73
C GLY A 8 14.13 2.47 55.73
N GLY A 9 12.89 2.35 56.21
CA GLY A 9 11.69 2.64 55.43
C GLY A 9 11.46 4.14 55.31
N ALA A 10 11.16 4.60 54.10
CA ALA A 10 10.65 5.94 53.83
C ALA A 10 9.28 5.83 53.17
N THR A 11 8.25 6.03 53.99
CA THR A 11 6.88 6.33 53.59
C THR A 11 6.81 7.77 53.08
N ALA A 12 6.36 7.99 51.85
CA ALA A 12 6.00 9.31 51.34
C ALA A 12 4.62 9.27 50.67
N ALA A 13 3.64 9.73 51.47
CA ALA A 13 2.40 10.42 51.15
C ALA A 13 1.80 10.28 49.73
N VAL A 14 0.71 9.51 49.68
CA VAL A 14 -0.39 9.64 48.72
C VAL A 14 -1.03 11.02 48.87
N ARG A 15 -0.98 11.84 47.82
CA ARG A 15 -1.78 13.06 47.70
C ARG A 15 -2.91 12.78 46.71
N SER A 16 -4.08 12.54 47.28
CA SER A 16 -5.37 12.53 46.61
C SER A 16 -5.63 13.90 45.96
N GLY A 17 -5.74 13.91 44.64
CA GLY A 17 -6.27 15.02 43.85
C GLY A 17 -7.29 14.43 42.89
N GLY A 18 -8.56 14.41 43.30
CA GLY A 18 -9.66 14.02 42.44
C GLY A 18 -9.91 15.10 41.40
N GLY A 19 -9.66 14.77 40.14
CA GLY A 19 -10.18 15.44 38.96
C GLY A 19 -11.13 14.46 38.28
N ALA A 20 -12.38 14.87 38.11
CA ALA A 20 -13.44 14.07 37.52
C ALA A 20 -13.07 13.64 36.09
N ILE A 21 -13.03 12.32 35.86
CA ILE A 21 -13.05 11.76 34.52
C ILE A 21 -14.54 11.72 34.15
N GLU A 22 -14.98 12.68 33.35
CA GLU A 22 -16.26 12.57 32.66
C GLU A 22 -16.16 11.41 31.67
N THR A 23 -16.82 10.32 32.02
CA THR A 23 -17.04 9.17 31.15
C THR A 23 -17.93 9.61 30.00
N TRP A 24 -17.35 9.88 28.84
CA TRP A 24 -18.11 10.04 27.60
C TRP A 24 -18.49 8.65 27.09
N THR A 25 -19.63 8.14 27.57
CA THR A 25 -20.31 6.98 26.98
C THR A 25 -21.08 7.46 25.76
N GLY A 26 -20.39 7.54 24.62
CA GLY A 26 -20.99 7.70 23.30
C GLY A 26 -21.05 6.35 22.60
N ALA A 27 -22.14 5.61 22.80
CA ALA A 27 -22.46 4.47 21.98
C ALA A 27 -22.97 4.96 20.61
N THR A 28 -22.20 4.75 19.56
CA THR A 28 -22.71 4.73 18.18
C THR A 28 -22.21 3.47 17.50
N GLY A 29 -23.09 2.48 17.41
CA GLY A 29 -22.88 1.32 16.55
C GLY A 29 -22.88 1.75 15.09
N TRP A 30 -21.99 1.17 14.30
CA TRP A 30 -22.02 1.22 12.85
C TRP A 30 -22.13 -0.22 12.35
N THR A 31 -23.35 -0.55 11.96
CA THR A 31 -23.68 -1.65 11.05
C THR A 31 -23.19 -1.29 9.64
N GLU A 32 -22.62 -2.30 8.98
CA GLU A 32 -22.52 -2.52 7.54
C GLU A 32 -23.06 -1.43 6.61
N ARG A 33 -22.17 -0.87 5.79
CA ARG A 33 -22.50 -0.43 4.43
C ARG A 33 -21.29 -0.60 3.52
N SER A 34 -21.23 -1.77 2.89
CA SER A 34 -20.42 -2.04 1.72
C SER A 34 -20.95 -1.24 0.52
N GLY A 35 -20.04 -0.75 -0.34
CA GLY A 35 -20.31 -0.47 -1.75
C GLY A 35 -20.49 1.01 -2.14
N ALA A 36 -19.38 1.70 -2.40
CA ALA A 36 -19.29 2.74 -3.43
C ALA A 36 -17.81 3.01 -3.78
N VAL A 37 -17.22 2.14 -4.61
CA VAL A 37 -16.01 2.47 -5.35
C VAL A 37 -16.43 3.38 -6.50
N LEU A 38 -16.11 4.68 -6.41
CA LEU A 38 -16.30 5.61 -7.51
C LEU A 38 -15.16 5.38 -8.52
N SER A 39 -15.49 4.70 -9.61
CA SER A 39 -14.68 4.62 -10.82
C SER A 39 -14.38 6.02 -11.35
N LEU A 40 -13.11 6.38 -11.40
CA LEU A 40 -12.59 7.66 -11.89
C LEU A 40 -12.13 7.56 -13.36
N ALA A 41 -12.81 6.75 -14.19
CA ALA A 41 -12.35 6.43 -15.54
C ALA A 41 -13.08 7.18 -16.67
N ASP A 42 -14.17 7.91 -16.42
CA ASP A 42 -15.02 8.44 -17.51
C ASP A 42 -15.32 9.95 -17.47
N ASP A 43 -14.41 10.79 -16.95
CA ASP A 43 -14.58 12.25 -17.04
C ASP A 43 -13.51 12.91 -17.96
N PRO A 44 -13.85 13.31 -19.20
CA PRO A 44 -12.93 13.95 -20.13
C PRO A 44 -12.54 15.40 -19.73
N THR A 45 -12.99 15.90 -18.58
CA THR A 45 -12.65 17.24 -18.09
C THR A 45 -11.32 17.31 -17.32
N ALA A 46 -10.77 16.17 -16.87
CA ALA A 46 -9.55 16.15 -16.05
C ALA A 46 -8.25 16.50 -16.81
N LEU A 47 -8.22 16.33 -18.14
CA LEU A 47 -7.03 16.63 -18.96
C LEU A 47 -6.86 18.12 -19.33
N ALA A 48 -7.87 18.96 -19.10
CA ALA A 48 -7.79 20.40 -19.40
C ALA A 48 -7.04 21.21 -18.32
N LEU A 49 -6.96 20.71 -17.08
CA LEU A 49 -6.31 21.43 -15.97
C LEU A 49 -4.79 21.23 -15.91
N ILE A 50 -4.26 20.13 -16.44
CA ILE A 50 -2.81 19.83 -16.40
C ILE A 50 -2.02 20.71 -17.38
N ALA A 51 -2.64 21.14 -18.48
CA ALA A 51 -2.00 22.05 -19.44
C ALA A 51 -1.91 23.51 -18.94
N ALA A 52 -2.78 23.93 -18.01
CA ALA A 52 -2.78 25.29 -17.46
C ALA A 52 -1.70 25.50 -16.38
N VAL A 53 -1.35 24.45 -15.62
CA VAL A 53 -0.36 24.54 -14.53
C VAL A 53 1.08 24.57 -15.07
N LEU A 54 1.36 23.94 -16.21
CA LEU A 54 2.69 23.97 -16.83
C LEU A 54 3.04 25.29 -17.54
N ALA A 55 2.08 26.18 -17.78
CA ALA A 55 2.33 27.51 -18.36
C ALA A 55 2.73 28.58 -17.33
N VAL A 56 2.45 28.36 -16.03
CA VAL A 56 2.70 29.35 -14.97
C VAL A 56 4.09 29.20 -14.33
N VAL A 57 4.75 28.04 -14.47
CA VAL A 57 6.09 27.79 -13.91
C VAL A 57 7.23 28.39 -14.76
N GLY A 58 6.91 28.99 -15.92
CA GLY A 58 7.90 29.53 -16.87
C GLY A 58 8.31 30.99 -16.70
N ALA A 59 7.75 31.75 -15.75
CA ALA A 59 8.02 33.18 -15.64
C ALA A 59 8.22 33.65 -14.19
N ALA A 60 9.34 34.37 -13.97
CA ALA A 60 9.82 34.99 -12.72
C ALA A 60 10.47 34.00 -11.74
N VAL A 61 11.76 34.10 -11.37
CA VAL A 61 12.44 35.29 -10.84
C VAL A 61 13.94 35.26 -11.20
N VAL A 62 14.38 36.25 -11.99
CA VAL A 62 15.76 36.77 -11.93
C VAL A 62 15.64 38.16 -11.32
N VAL A 63 15.95 38.30 -10.03
CA VAL A 63 16.18 39.62 -9.43
C VAL A 63 17.62 39.70 -8.95
N ARG A 64 18.33 40.54 -9.70
CA ARG A 64 19.71 40.95 -9.58
C ARG A 64 19.87 41.87 -8.39
N VAL A 65 20.70 41.46 -7.43
CA VAL A 65 21.22 42.32 -6.36
C VAL A 65 21.97 43.50 -6.98
N ARG A 66 21.51 44.73 -6.70
CA ARG A 66 22.32 45.94 -6.91
C ARG A 66 22.15 46.86 -5.71
N SER A 67 23.06 46.68 -4.77
CA SER A 67 23.34 47.56 -3.63
C SER A 67 23.72 48.96 -4.11
N GLY A 68 23.09 49.97 -3.51
CA GLY A 68 23.47 51.37 -3.63
C GLY A 68 24.70 51.69 -2.76
N THR A 69 25.48 52.66 -3.24
CA THR A 69 26.46 53.39 -2.44
C THR A 69 26.22 54.87 -2.65
N GLU A 70 26.14 55.57 -1.53
CA GLU A 70 25.90 56.99 -1.33
C GLU A 70 26.99 57.89 -1.94
N THR A 71 26.59 59.12 -2.32
CA THR A 71 27.02 60.42 -1.73
C THR A 71 27.23 61.54 -2.76
N ASN A 72 26.69 62.70 -2.35
CA ASN A 72 27.12 64.09 -2.59
C ASN A 72 26.98 64.73 -3.99
N GLY A 73 26.37 65.93 -3.97
CA GLY A 73 26.91 67.05 -4.73
C GLY A 73 25.89 68.02 -5.33
N SER A 74 25.52 69.03 -4.54
CA SER A 74 25.39 70.45 -4.94
C SER A 74 24.43 70.90 -6.06
N ASP A 75 23.54 71.80 -5.61
CA ASP A 75 23.34 73.17 -6.10
C ASP A 75 22.21 73.52 -7.08
N ALA A 76 21.65 74.68 -6.73
CA ALA A 76 20.99 75.70 -7.55
C ALA A 76 19.46 75.62 -7.77
N THR A 77 18.79 76.44 -6.95
CA THR A 77 17.77 77.45 -7.31
C THR A 77 16.63 77.06 -8.25
N ASP A 78 15.38 77.16 -7.78
CA ASP A 78 14.57 78.33 -8.16
C ASP A 78 13.40 78.58 -7.20
N ARG A 79 13.02 79.86 -7.15
CA ARG A 79 12.01 80.48 -6.30
C ARG A 79 10.61 80.26 -6.88
N SER A 80 9.62 80.05 -6.01
CA SER A 80 8.36 80.78 -6.13
C SER A 80 7.66 80.83 -4.77
N SER A 81 7.59 82.05 -4.24
CA SER A 81 6.82 82.42 -3.06
C SER A 81 5.33 82.53 -3.43
N GLY A 82 4.47 81.97 -2.60
CA GLY A 82 3.03 82.19 -2.61
C GLY A 82 2.47 82.02 -1.21
N GLU A 83 2.52 83.09 -0.42
CA GLU A 83 1.80 83.24 0.85
C GLU A 83 0.28 83.22 0.63
N SER A 84 -0.44 82.38 1.38
CA SER A 84 -1.62 82.85 2.10
C SER A 84 -2.03 81.88 3.20
N ALA A 85 -2.25 82.48 4.37
CA ALA A 85 -2.59 81.89 5.64
C ALA A 85 -4.05 81.41 5.72
N GLY A 86 -4.26 80.42 6.57
CA GLY A 86 -5.54 79.85 6.99
C GLY A 86 -5.27 78.42 7.48
N SER A 87 -4.75 78.21 8.69
CA SER A 87 -5.57 78.07 9.91
C SER A 87 -6.75 77.12 9.72
N ASP A 88 -6.45 75.83 9.51
CA ASP A 88 -7.32 74.70 9.85
C ASP A 88 -6.42 73.56 10.35
N ILE A 89 -5.87 73.72 11.56
CA ILE A 89 -5.30 72.60 12.33
C ILE A 89 -6.42 72.12 13.26
N GLU A 90 -7.46 71.55 12.67
CA GLU A 90 -8.45 70.75 13.38
C GLU A 90 -8.81 69.54 12.51
N THR A 91 -8.17 68.41 12.82
CA THR A 91 -8.71 67.06 12.60
C THR A 91 -8.88 66.59 11.15
N GLU A 92 -7.80 66.63 10.35
CA GLU A 92 -7.57 65.51 9.40
C GLU A 92 -7.18 64.26 10.21
N ARG A 93 -8.11 63.73 11.01
CA ARG A 93 -8.05 62.30 11.36
C ARG A 93 -8.31 61.58 10.05
N SER A 94 -7.24 61.14 9.41
CA SER A 94 -7.27 60.26 8.25
C SER A 94 -8.41 59.27 8.41
N ARG A 95 -9.39 59.34 7.50
CA ARG A 95 -10.48 58.37 7.42
C ARG A 95 -9.86 57.03 7.08
N GLU A 96 -9.48 56.29 8.11
CA GLU A 96 -8.89 54.97 7.96
C GLU A 96 -10.01 54.00 7.59
N THR A 97 -9.95 53.44 6.40
CA THR A 97 -10.94 52.45 5.95
C THR A 97 -10.61 51.06 6.51
N VAL A 98 -11.57 50.14 6.47
CA VAL A 98 -11.34 48.72 6.82
C VAL A 98 -10.19 48.13 5.98
N ALA A 99 -10.11 48.51 4.70
CA ALA A 99 -9.03 48.12 3.81
C ALA A 99 -7.66 48.69 4.24
N ASP A 100 -7.62 49.93 4.72
CA ASP A 100 -6.37 50.58 5.17
C ASP A 100 -5.85 50.02 6.50
N ARG A 101 -6.74 49.51 7.37
CA ARG A 101 -6.38 49.02 8.71
C ARG A 101 -6.22 47.52 8.82
N ILE A 102 -7.18 46.75 8.29
CA ILE A 102 -7.16 45.28 8.31
C ILE A 102 -6.54 44.79 7.01
N GLY A 103 -7.05 45.26 5.88
CA GLY A 103 -6.59 44.89 4.54
C GLY A 103 -7.15 43.56 4.05
N GLU A 104 -7.52 43.51 2.78
CA GLU A 104 -8.15 42.33 2.15
C GLU A 104 -7.27 41.07 2.27
N SER A 105 -5.96 41.22 2.06
CA SER A 105 -5.00 40.11 2.19
C SER A 105 -4.89 39.54 3.60
N THR A 106 -5.29 40.28 4.64
CA THR A 106 -5.40 39.78 6.00
C THR A 106 -6.66 38.92 6.16
N LEU A 107 -7.77 39.34 5.55
CA LEU A 107 -9.02 38.59 5.56
C LEU A 107 -8.90 37.28 4.78
N GLU A 108 -8.34 37.33 3.56
CA GLU A 108 -8.07 36.14 2.73
C GLU A 108 -7.23 35.08 3.49
N ARG A 109 -6.25 35.53 4.29
CA ARG A 109 -5.40 34.66 5.11
C ARG A 109 -6.12 34.07 6.33
N LEU A 110 -7.06 34.82 6.89
CA LEU A 110 -7.81 34.41 8.08
C LEU A 110 -9.05 33.60 7.74
N GLU A 111 -9.57 33.69 6.51
CA GLU A 111 -10.77 32.99 6.07
C GLU A 111 -10.71 31.47 6.30
N PRO A 112 -9.60 30.76 6.00
CA PRO A 112 -9.50 29.32 6.28
C PRO A 112 -9.46 28.98 7.77
N ILE A 113 -9.15 29.94 8.63
CA ILE A 113 -8.86 29.76 10.06
C ILE A 113 -10.05 30.19 10.93
N VAL A 114 -10.65 31.34 10.63
CA VAL A 114 -11.74 31.96 11.39
C VAL A 114 -12.82 32.49 10.44
N PRO A 115 -13.45 31.62 9.62
CA PRO A 115 -14.35 32.03 8.55
C PRO A 115 -15.50 32.90 9.06
N ASP A 116 -16.15 32.50 10.16
CA ASP A 116 -17.27 33.24 10.73
C ASP A 116 -16.89 34.67 11.15
N ALA A 117 -15.65 34.88 11.60
CA ALA A 117 -15.17 36.20 12.00
C ALA A 117 -14.87 37.07 10.78
N VAL A 118 -14.30 36.47 9.73
CA VAL A 118 -14.05 37.14 8.44
C VAL A 118 -15.37 37.55 7.77
N ASP A 119 -16.37 36.67 7.75
CA ASP A 119 -17.71 36.97 7.22
C ASP A 119 -18.34 38.19 7.90
N ARG A 120 -18.26 38.27 9.23
CA ARG A 120 -18.73 39.44 10.00
C ARG A 120 -17.98 40.73 9.65
N VAL A 121 -16.69 40.64 9.34
CA VAL A 121 -15.92 41.81 8.90
C VAL A 121 -16.29 42.22 7.48
N HIS A 122 -16.55 41.26 6.58
CA HIS A 122 -17.08 41.55 5.26
C HIS A 122 -18.45 42.24 5.34
N GLU A 123 -19.37 41.80 6.19
CA GLU A 123 -20.66 42.47 6.41
C GLU A 123 -20.50 43.95 6.82
N VAL A 124 -19.47 44.26 7.62
CA VAL A 124 -19.15 45.63 8.04
C VAL A 124 -18.48 46.44 6.91
N ALA A 125 -17.71 45.77 6.04
CA ALA A 125 -17.01 46.39 4.91
C ALA A 125 -17.93 46.67 3.69
N PHE A 126 -18.98 45.85 3.51
CA PHE A 126 -19.94 45.97 2.40
C PHE A 126 -21.15 46.86 2.70
N ASP A 127 -21.31 47.39 3.92
CA ASP A 127 -22.33 48.41 4.20
C ASP A 127 -21.87 49.73 3.54
N ASP A 128 -22.56 50.18 2.47
CA ASP A 128 -22.26 51.35 1.60
C ASP A 128 -22.14 52.71 2.34
N ARG A 129 -22.23 52.73 3.67
CA ARG A 129 -22.04 53.89 4.52
C ARG A 129 -20.60 53.88 5.03
N GLU A 130 -19.89 55.02 4.93
CA GLU A 130 -18.54 55.17 5.50
C GLU A 130 -18.48 54.52 6.90
N PRO A 131 -17.72 53.42 7.07
CA PRO A 131 -17.79 52.64 8.29
C PRO A 131 -17.33 53.50 9.47
N ASP A 132 -18.16 53.53 10.52
CA ASP A 132 -17.83 54.19 11.78
C ASP A 132 -16.49 53.62 12.32
N PRO A 133 -15.50 54.43 12.70
CA PRO A 133 -14.27 53.96 13.34
C PRO A 133 -14.52 52.96 14.48
N ALA A 134 -15.61 53.14 15.25
CA ALA A 134 -15.99 52.22 16.32
C ALA A 134 -16.50 50.85 15.80
N ALA A 135 -16.97 50.75 14.55
CA ALA A 135 -17.28 49.50 13.87
C ALA A 135 -16.00 48.77 13.43
N ILE A 136 -15.01 49.51 12.89
CA ILE A 136 -13.71 48.97 12.50
C ILE A 136 -12.96 48.43 13.75
N ASP A 137 -12.97 49.17 14.85
CA ASP A 137 -12.37 48.72 16.12
C ASP A 137 -13.07 47.49 16.71
N ARG A 138 -14.37 47.29 16.44
CA ARG A 138 -15.11 46.09 16.84
C ARG A 138 -14.70 44.91 15.95
N ALA A 139 -14.70 45.09 14.64
CA ALA A 139 -14.25 44.09 13.68
C ALA A 139 -12.83 43.57 13.98
N GLU A 140 -11.87 44.47 14.25
CA GLU A 140 -10.50 44.09 14.59
C GLU A 140 -10.43 43.29 15.91
N ARG A 141 -11.21 43.68 16.93
CA ARG A 141 -11.28 42.94 18.20
C ARG A 141 -11.95 41.58 18.06
N ASP A 142 -12.95 41.48 17.20
CA ASP A 142 -13.65 40.22 16.95
C ASP A 142 -12.75 39.23 16.19
N LEU A 143 -11.93 39.70 15.25
CA LEU A 143 -10.89 38.89 14.60
C LEU A 143 -9.81 38.44 15.59
N ARG A 144 -9.31 39.34 16.46
CA ARG A 144 -8.36 38.97 17.51
C ARG A 144 -8.93 37.90 18.44
N ARG A 145 -10.15 38.10 18.93
CA ARG A 145 -10.82 37.12 19.80
C ARG A 145 -10.99 35.78 19.09
N ALA A 146 -11.40 35.77 17.83
CA ALA A 146 -11.53 34.53 17.08
C ALA A 146 -10.20 33.78 16.92
N LEU A 147 -9.08 34.50 16.77
CA LEU A 147 -7.74 33.89 16.77
C LEU A 147 -7.34 33.36 18.16
N GLU A 148 -7.70 34.06 19.25
CA GLU A 148 -7.50 33.58 20.64
C GLU A 148 -8.32 32.31 20.90
N ASP A 149 -9.56 32.26 20.43
CA ASP A 149 -10.43 31.09 20.51
C ASP A 149 -9.82 29.93 19.71
N ALA A 150 -9.36 30.17 18.47
CA ALA A 150 -8.68 29.16 17.66
C ALA A 150 -7.38 28.63 18.29
N LEU A 151 -6.62 29.48 19.01
CA LEU A 151 -5.47 29.06 19.81
C LEU A 151 -5.88 28.18 20.99
N THR A 152 -6.99 28.51 21.66
CA THR A 152 -7.51 27.76 22.80
C THR A 152 -8.02 26.38 22.38
N ASP A 153 -8.61 26.30 21.18
CA ASP A 153 -9.11 25.06 20.59
C ASP A 153 -7.99 24.17 20.02
N GLY A 154 -6.72 24.59 20.08
CA GLY A 154 -5.59 23.82 19.56
C GLY A 154 -5.54 23.76 18.03
N ARG A 155 -6.17 24.71 17.33
CA ARG A 155 -6.20 24.72 15.85
C ARG A 155 -4.81 24.85 15.24
N PHE A 156 -3.88 25.44 15.98
CA PHE A 156 -2.49 25.63 15.58
C PHE A 156 -1.54 24.57 16.18
N ASP A 157 -2.06 23.59 16.93
CA ASP A 157 -1.31 22.39 17.31
C ASP A 157 -1.03 21.62 16.03
N ALA A 158 0.24 21.44 15.75
CA ALA A 158 0.67 20.71 14.58
C ALA A 158 0.68 19.20 14.81
N GLY A 159 0.32 18.74 16.02
CA GLY A 159 0.06 17.35 16.32
C GLY A 159 -0.91 16.74 15.31
N LEU A 160 -0.53 15.58 14.77
CA LEU A 160 -1.38 14.79 13.90
C LEU A 160 -1.85 13.57 14.66
N THR A 161 -3.12 13.23 14.47
CA THR A 161 -3.72 12.00 15.00
C THR A 161 -4.07 11.13 13.80
N ALA A 162 -3.66 9.87 13.85
CA ALA A 162 -3.98 8.84 12.88
C ALA A 162 -5.49 8.51 12.93
N PRO A 163 -6.04 7.88 11.88
CA PRO A 163 -7.45 7.48 11.83
C PRO A 163 -7.87 6.52 12.96
N ASP A 164 -6.93 5.76 13.50
CA ASP A 164 -7.11 4.84 14.65
C ASP A 164 -7.13 5.56 16.01
N GLY A 165 -6.87 6.87 16.04
CA GLY A 165 -6.85 7.69 17.24
C GLY A 165 -5.48 7.83 17.90
N GLU A 166 -4.43 7.20 17.39
CA GLU A 166 -3.07 7.36 17.91
C GLU A 166 -2.40 8.65 17.41
N ARG A 167 -1.56 9.28 18.24
CA ARG A 167 -0.90 10.55 17.88
C ARG A 167 0.46 10.27 17.25
N TYR A 168 0.74 10.91 16.12
CA TYR A 168 2.04 10.83 15.47
C TYR A 168 3.14 11.58 16.26
N GLU A 169 4.31 10.97 16.35
CA GLU A 169 5.54 11.59 16.86
C GLU A 169 6.29 12.29 15.71
N ILE A 170 5.97 13.58 15.54
CA ILE A 170 6.48 14.43 14.45
C ILE A 170 8.00 14.69 14.52
N VAL A 171 8.67 14.22 15.56
CA VAL A 171 10.11 14.43 15.83
C VAL A 171 10.99 13.83 14.73
N ASN A 172 10.53 12.80 14.03
CA ASN A 172 11.31 12.13 12.98
C ASN A 172 11.01 12.63 11.55
N LEU A 173 10.14 13.63 11.39
CA LEU A 173 9.94 14.23 10.07
C LEU A 173 11.20 14.94 9.56
N PRO A 174 11.35 15.09 8.22
CA PRO A 174 12.37 15.95 7.64
C PRO A 174 12.39 17.36 8.27
N SER A 175 13.56 17.99 8.38
CA SER A 175 13.71 19.31 9.03
C SER A 175 12.76 20.38 8.49
N ARG A 176 12.50 20.37 7.17
CA ARG A 176 11.55 21.28 6.51
C ARG A 176 10.12 21.21 7.06
N TYR A 177 9.74 20.14 7.74
CA TYR A 177 8.43 19.97 8.36
C TYR A 177 8.47 20.19 9.88
N ARG A 178 9.64 20.04 10.51
CA ARG A 178 9.84 20.27 11.95
C ARG A 178 10.09 21.74 12.29
N GLU A 179 10.43 22.53 11.29
CA GLU A 179 10.80 23.93 11.44
C GLU A 179 9.95 24.79 10.50
N LEU A 180 9.45 25.91 11.01
CA LEU A 180 8.67 26.89 10.26
C LEU A 180 9.34 28.26 10.39
N ALA A 181 9.58 28.93 9.26
CA ALA A 181 9.99 30.32 9.24
C ALA A 181 8.77 31.23 9.41
N VAL A 182 8.64 31.86 10.57
CA VAL A 182 7.46 32.65 10.93
C VAL A 182 7.58 34.08 10.38
N PRO A 183 6.65 34.52 9.51
CA PRO A 183 6.62 35.91 9.02
C PRO A 183 6.16 36.90 10.11
N PRO A 184 6.50 38.19 10.00
CA PRO A 184 7.40 38.79 9.02
C PRO A 184 8.89 38.68 9.39
N SER A 185 9.21 38.29 10.62
CA SER A 185 10.59 38.20 11.14
C SER A 185 11.49 37.23 10.37
N GLY A 186 10.91 36.18 9.78
CA GLY A 186 11.69 35.07 9.21
C GLY A 186 12.40 34.23 10.27
N GLU A 187 11.99 34.33 11.54
CA GLU A 187 12.50 33.52 12.63
C GLU A 187 12.05 32.07 12.46
N THR A 188 12.99 31.14 12.54
CA THR A 188 12.69 29.72 12.47
C THR A 188 12.26 29.21 13.84
N VAL A 189 11.02 28.74 13.93
CA VAL A 189 10.43 28.19 15.14
C VAL A 189 10.22 26.69 14.95
N HIS A 190 10.49 25.91 15.99
CA HIS A 190 10.19 24.47 15.98
C HIS A 190 8.67 24.26 16.01
N ILE A 191 8.20 23.18 15.38
CA ILE A 191 6.77 22.90 15.21
C ILE A 191 5.99 22.84 16.53
N GLY A 192 6.61 22.34 17.61
CA GLY A 192 6.02 22.33 18.96
C GLY A 192 5.84 23.71 19.60
N SER A 193 6.35 24.77 18.97
CA SER A 193 6.30 26.16 19.45
C SER A 193 5.53 27.10 18.52
N THR A 194 4.86 26.58 17.49
CA THR A 194 4.09 27.39 16.52
C THR A 194 2.93 28.14 17.18
N GLU A 195 2.22 27.49 18.11
CA GLU A 195 1.17 28.14 18.91
C GLU A 195 1.68 29.32 19.73
N ALA A 196 2.86 29.16 20.35
CA ALA A 196 3.49 30.24 21.09
C ALA A 196 3.83 31.40 20.15
N ALA A 197 4.37 31.13 18.96
CA ALA A 197 4.67 32.17 17.99
C ALA A 197 3.42 32.94 17.53
N VAL A 198 2.28 32.27 17.31
CA VAL A 198 1.01 32.95 16.99
C VAL A 198 0.53 33.78 18.18
N ARG A 199 0.59 33.22 19.40
CA ARG A 199 0.19 33.91 20.64
C ARG A 199 1.01 35.17 20.89
N ASP A 200 2.34 35.06 20.81
CA ASP A 200 3.26 36.19 21.00
C ASP A 200 2.94 37.33 20.01
N ARG A 201 2.59 37.00 18.76
CA ARG A 201 2.20 38.01 17.76
C ARG A 201 0.83 38.60 17.97
N LEU A 202 -0.07 37.85 18.57
CA LEU A 202 -1.40 38.33 18.91
C LEU A 202 -1.35 39.29 20.12
N GLU A 203 -0.45 39.04 21.07
CA GLU A 203 -0.25 39.84 22.28
C GLU A 203 0.58 41.11 22.03
N ASP A 204 1.72 40.99 21.34
CA ASP A 204 2.69 42.09 21.18
C ASP A 204 2.66 42.77 19.80
N GLY A 205 1.97 42.16 18.81
CA GLY A 205 2.00 42.56 17.41
C GLY A 205 0.72 43.20 16.87
N THR A 206 0.77 43.54 15.59
CA THR A 206 -0.42 43.99 14.83
C THR A 206 -1.28 42.79 14.40
N LEU A 207 -2.59 42.99 14.19
CA LEU A 207 -3.46 41.93 13.68
C LEU A 207 -2.95 41.34 12.36
N ARG A 208 -2.32 42.17 11.50
CA ARG A 208 -1.74 41.71 10.23
C ARG A 208 -0.56 40.75 10.43
N GLU A 209 0.29 41.02 11.41
CA GLU A 209 1.41 40.15 11.75
C GLU A 209 0.91 38.85 12.35
N ALA A 210 -0.05 38.92 13.28
CA ALA A 210 -0.69 37.74 13.87
C ALA A 210 -1.37 36.89 12.79
N ALA A 211 -2.10 37.50 11.85
CA ALA A 211 -2.74 36.81 10.74
C ALA A 211 -1.74 36.18 9.77
N ALA A 212 -0.64 36.88 9.45
CA ALA A 212 0.42 36.33 8.60
C ALA A 212 1.11 35.12 9.27
N THR A 213 1.37 35.21 10.57
CA THR A 213 1.91 34.10 11.36
C THR A 213 0.92 32.93 11.43
N ALA A 214 -0.36 33.20 11.73
CA ALA A 214 -1.41 32.18 11.81
C ALA A 214 -1.60 31.44 10.48
N ALA A 215 -1.65 32.17 9.35
CA ALA A 215 -1.74 31.57 8.02
C ALA A 215 -0.53 30.70 7.68
N ALA A 216 0.69 31.19 7.96
CA ALA A 216 1.89 30.38 7.74
C ALA A 216 1.90 29.09 8.58
N VAL A 217 1.38 29.14 9.81
CA VAL A 217 1.25 27.94 10.66
C VAL A 217 0.17 27.00 10.12
N ASP A 218 -0.98 27.50 9.68
CA ASP A 218 -2.05 26.67 9.14
C ASP A 218 -1.64 25.99 7.82
N ASP A 219 -1.01 26.74 6.91
CA ASP A 219 -0.43 26.23 5.66
C ASP A 219 0.58 25.11 5.96
N HIS A 220 1.52 25.36 6.87
CA HIS A 220 2.55 24.39 7.27
C HIS A 220 1.93 23.13 7.88
N ARG A 221 0.89 23.27 8.71
CA ARG A 221 0.16 22.14 9.29
C ARG A 221 -0.51 21.30 8.21
N GLU A 222 -1.13 21.94 7.22
CA GLU A 222 -1.73 21.25 6.08
C GLU A 222 -0.67 20.54 5.22
N GLU A 223 0.48 21.15 4.98
CA GLU A 223 1.60 20.51 4.28
C GLU A 223 2.08 19.22 4.98
N ILE A 224 2.20 19.26 6.31
CA ILE A 224 2.58 18.09 7.12
C ILE A 224 1.49 17.02 7.03
N ARG A 225 0.22 17.41 7.19
CA ARG A 225 -0.92 16.48 7.08
C ARG A 225 -0.93 15.77 5.74
N GLN A 226 -0.74 16.50 4.65
CA GLN A 226 -0.66 15.92 3.30
C GLN A 226 0.55 15.01 3.13
N TYR A 227 1.70 15.39 3.69
CA TYR A 227 2.90 14.56 3.63
C TYR A 227 2.71 13.24 4.38
N VAL A 228 2.18 13.28 5.61
CA VAL A 228 1.91 12.10 6.42
C VAL A 228 0.86 11.22 5.75
N ARG A 229 -0.29 11.75 5.33
CA ARG A 229 -1.34 10.98 4.64
C ARG A 229 -0.83 10.26 3.40
N ARG A 230 0.00 10.93 2.59
CA ARG A 230 0.59 10.31 1.39
C ARG A 230 1.48 9.12 1.76
N ARG A 231 2.26 9.24 2.83
CA ARG A 231 3.17 8.18 3.28
C ARG A 231 2.46 7.05 4.02
N GLU A 232 1.41 7.39 4.75
CA GLU A 232 0.53 6.47 5.44
C GLU A 232 -0.22 5.57 4.46
N GLY A 233 -0.77 6.12 3.36
CA GLY A 233 -1.51 5.34 2.38
C GLY A 233 -0.75 4.11 1.89
N GLU A 234 0.49 4.30 1.43
CA GLU A 234 1.34 3.19 0.96
C GLU A 234 1.67 2.14 2.05
N ILE A 235 1.64 2.52 3.32
CA ILE A 235 1.91 1.63 4.46
C ILE A 235 0.65 0.86 4.83
N VAL A 236 -0.51 1.52 4.82
CA VAL A 236 -1.81 0.91 5.06
C VAL A 236 -2.13 -0.11 3.98
N ASP A 237 -1.96 0.23 2.70
CA ASP A 237 -2.20 -0.69 1.59
C ASP A 237 -1.35 -1.97 1.74
N LEU A 238 -0.06 -1.83 2.07
CA LEU A 238 0.84 -2.97 2.24
C LEU A 238 0.48 -3.82 3.48
N ARG A 239 0.02 -3.19 4.56
CA ARG A 239 -0.46 -3.91 5.75
C ARG A 239 -1.70 -4.73 5.41
N ASP A 240 -2.68 -4.11 4.76
CA ASP A 240 -3.95 -4.76 4.43
C ASP A 240 -3.71 -5.95 3.48
N GLU A 241 -2.73 -5.87 2.56
CA GLU A 241 -2.28 -7.01 1.74
C GLU A 241 -1.71 -8.15 2.58
N ILE A 242 -0.83 -7.87 3.55
CA ILE A 242 -0.27 -8.91 4.43
C ILE A 242 -1.36 -9.55 5.28
N GLU A 243 -2.26 -8.75 5.86
CA GLU A 243 -3.37 -9.25 6.67
C GLU A 243 -4.27 -10.20 5.88
N ALA A 244 -4.56 -9.87 4.62
CA ALA A 244 -5.31 -10.74 3.70
C ALA A 244 -4.56 -12.07 3.44
N THR A 245 -3.26 -12.02 3.14
CA THR A 245 -2.43 -13.24 2.97
C THR A 245 -2.43 -14.11 4.24
N LEU A 246 -2.33 -13.50 5.42
CA LEU A 246 -2.37 -14.22 6.69
C LEU A 246 -3.76 -14.85 6.95
N ASP A 247 -4.85 -14.19 6.54
CA ASP A 247 -6.19 -14.75 6.60
C ASP A 247 -6.35 -15.97 5.67
N ASP A 248 -5.82 -15.89 4.45
CA ASP A 248 -5.80 -17.01 3.50
C ASP A 248 -5.03 -18.21 4.06
N ILE A 249 -3.88 -17.96 4.70
CA ILE A 249 -3.08 -18.97 5.40
C ILE A 249 -3.90 -19.65 6.50
N ARG A 250 -4.59 -18.87 7.35
CA ARG A 250 -5.44 -19.42 8.41
C ARG A 250 -6.55 -20.30 7.81
N GLU A 251 -7.20 -19.84 6.75
CA GLU A 251 -8.26 -20.61 6.10
C GLU A 251 -7.73 -21.93 5.51
N LEU A 252 -6.56 -21.92 4.88
CA LEU A 252 -5.94 -23.12 4.35
C LEU A 252 -5.54 -24.12 5.44
N VAL A 253 -4.97 -23.63 6.55
CA VAL A 253 -4.62 -24.48 7.70
C VAL A 253 -5.89 -25.08 8.35
N ASP A 254 -6.96 -24.31 8.48
CA ASP A 254 -8.25 -24.75 9.04
C ASP A 254 -8.93 -25.86 8.22
N ARG A 255 -8.58 -26.00 6.93
CA ARG A 255 -9.06 -27.09 6.07
C ARG A 255 -8.32 -28.40 6.31
N LEU A 256 -7.15 -28.38 6.93
CA LEU A 256 -6.41 -29.59 7.26
C LEU A 256 -7.11 -30.32 8.41
N GLU A 257 -7.01 -31.65 8.42
CA GLU A 257 -7.64 -32.49 9.44
C GLU A 257 -6.61 -33.28 10.26
N GLY A 258 -6.99 -33.66 11.48
CA GLY A 258 -6.28 -34.63 12.30
C GLY A 258 -4.94 -34.14 12.87
N SER A 259 -4.03 -35.09 13.13
CA SER A 259 -2.72 -34.80 13.72
C SER A 259 -1.80 -33.96 12.84
N LEU A 260 -2.04 -33.93 11.53
CA LEU A 260 -1.36 -33.05 10.59
C LEU A 260 -1.78 -31.60 10.84
N ALA A 261 -3.08 -31.33 10.97
CA ALA A 261 -3.60 -30.00 11.27
C ALA A 261 -3.01 -29.46 12.58
N ASP A 262 -3.04 -30.26 13.66
CA ASP A 262 -2.47 -29.88 14.95
C ASP A 262 -0.98 -29.50 14.84
N ARG A 263 -0.22 -30.22 14.00
CA ARG A 263 1.21 -29.95 13.83
C ARG A 263 1.47 -28.74 12.94
N VAL A 264 0.70 -28.59 11.88
CA VAL A 264 0.79 -27.44 10.96
C VAL A 264 0.39 -26.17 11.69
N ASP A 265 -0.66 -26.19 12.52
CA ASP A 265 -1.02 -25.08 13.42
C ASP A 265 0.16 -24.67 14.33
N ASP A 266 0.80 -25.65 14.99
CA ASP A 266 1.98 -25.43 15.83
C ASP A 266 3.13 -24.75 15.06
N PHE A 267 3.34 -25.13 13.80
CA PHE A 267 4.44 -24.63 12.98
C PHE A 267 4.13 -23.30 12.30
N VAL A 268 3.03 -23.25 11.56
CA VAL A 268 2.64 -22.16 10.67
C VAL A 268 1.95 -21.05 11.47
N LEU A 269 0.98 -21.36 12.32
CA LEU A 269 0.25 -20.32 13.05
C LEU A 269 1.04 -19.87 14.30
N SER A 270 1.56 -20.82 15.06
CA SER A 270 2.25 -20.55 16.33
C SER A 270 3.76 -20.25 16.19
N GLY A 271 4.36 -20.45 15.01
CA GLY A 271 5.79 -20.15 14.78
C GLY A 271 6.75 -21.01 15.60
N ARG A 272 6.43 -22.29 15.86
CA ARG A 272 7.27 -23.17 16.69
C ARG A 272 8.34 -23.94 15.90
N HIS A 273 8.60 -23.55 14.67
CA HIS A 273 9.58 -24.20 13.81
C HIS A 273 10.70 -23.22 13.44
N ASP A 274 11.96 -23.59 13.68
CA ASP A 274 13.10 -22.66 13.56
C ASP A 274 13.39 -22.20 12.11
N GLU A 275 12.85 -22.91 11.12
CA GLU A 275 13.07 -22.63 9.68
C GLU A 275 11.91 -21.85 9.03
N VAL A 276 10.82 -21.60 9.77
CA VAL A 276 9.63 -20.95 9.21
C VAL A 276 9.12 -19.92 10.20
N GLU A 277 9.03 -18.68 9.74
CA GLU A 277 8.42 -17.61 10.52
C GLU A 277 6.90 -17.81 10.53
N GLY A 278 6.33 -17.93 11.73
CA GLY A 278 4.90 -18.21 11.87
C GLY A 278 4.04 -16.94 11.77
N VAL A 279 2.73 -17.11 11.54
CA VAL A 279 1.74 -16.03 11.51
C VAL A 279 1.87 -15.11 12.72
N ALA A 280 2.03 -15.66 13.93
CA ALA A 280 2.17 -14.87 15.15
C ALA A 280 3.44 -13.99 15.21
N GLU A 281 4.50 -14.36 14.48
CA GLU A 281 5.72 -13.55 14.37
C GLU A 281 5.53 -12.47 13.31
N ILE A 282 4.96 -12.79 12.15
CA ILE A 282 4.61 -11.83 11.10
C ILE A 282 3.64 -10.75 11.62
N GLU A 283 2.62 -11.13 12.39
CA GLU A 283 1.70 -10.17 13.04
C GLU A 283 2.42 -9.23 14.02
N ARG A 284 3.45 -9.73 14.71
CA ARG A 284 4.27 -8.90 15.60
C ARG A 284 5.06 -7.89 14.78
N ASP A 285 5.63 -8.31 13.66
CA ASP A 285 6.37 -7.43 12.76
C ASP A 285 5.47 -6.35 12.13
N VAL A 286 4.25 -6.71 11.73
CA VAL A 286 3.22 -5.74 11.30
C VAL A 286 2.90 -4.74 12.42
N SER A 287 2.81 -5.22 13.66
CA SER A 287 2.57 -4.36 14.84
C SER A 287 3.76 -3.46 15.16
N ASP A 288 5.00 -3.94 14.96
CA ASP A 288 6.23 -3.15 15.08
C ASP A 288 6.28 -2.06 14.00
N ALA A 289 5.96 -2.40 12.76
CA ALA A 289 5.89 -1.46 11.64
C ALA A 289 4.83 -0.37 11.85
N THR A 290 3.69 -0.72 12.43
CA THR A 290 2.64 0.25 12.80
C THR A 290 3.16 1.24 13.86
N ARG A 291 3.95 0.76 14.83
CA ARG A 291 4.61 1.66 15.80
C ARG A 291 5.66 2.54 15.14
N SER A 292 6.40 2.02 14.15
CA SER A 292 7.35 2.80 13.33
C SER A 292 6.63 3.90 12.51
N LEU A 293 5.46 3.60 11.94
CA LEU A 293 4.58 4.56 11.26
C LEU A 293 4.17 5.70 12.20
N HIS A 294 3.69 5.38 13.39
CA HIS A 294 3.28 6.39 14.38
C HIS A 294 4.45 7.23 14.89
N ARG A 295 5.67 6.72 14.82
CA ARG A 295 6.89 7.50 15.05
C ARG A 295 7.35 8.33 13.85
N CYS A 296 6.58 8.37 12.77
CA CYS A 296 6.97 8.98 11.49
C CYS A 296 8.27 8.42 10.88
N SER A 297 8.67 7.19 11.23
CA SER A 297 9.79 6.49 10.57
C SER A 297 9.29 5.69 9.38
N PHE A 298 8.78 6.40 8.37
CA PHE A 298 8.06 5.78 7.24
C PHE A 298 8.91 4.79 6.44
N ASP A 299 10.22 5.05 6.29
CA ASP A 299 11.10 4.16 5.53
C ASP A 299 11.42 2.88 6.31
N ASP A 300 11.52 2.95 7.64
CA ASP A 300 11.66 1.75 8.49
C ASP A 300 10.37 0.93 8.48
N ALA A 301 9.22 1.57 8.70
CA ALA A 301 7.91 0.91 8.65
C ALA A 301 7.68 0.19 7.31
N LYS A 302 8.03 0.83 6.19
CA LYS A 302 7.93 0.22 4.85
C LYS A 302 8.92 -0.90 4.63
N ARG A 303 10.08 -0.90 5.29
CA ARG A 303 11.02 -2.03 5.20
C ARG A 303 10.48 -3.20 6.01
N GLU A 304 10.10 -2.96 7.26
CA GLU A 304 9.52 -3.96 8.17
C GLU A 304 8.30 -4.65 7.53
N LEU A 305 7.38 -3.89 6.91
CA LEU A 305 6.24 -4.50 6.22
C LEU A 305 6.62 -5.27 4.95
N ARG A 306 7.69 -4.88 4.23
CA ARG A 306 8.12 -5.66 3.05
C ARG A 306 8.74 -6.99 3.48
N ASP A 307 9.53 -6.97 4.54
CA ASP A 307 10.12 -8.16 5.12
C ASP A 307 8.99 -9.10 5.62
N ALA A 308 8.00 -8.55 6.33
CA ALA A 308 6.82 -9.29 6.78
C ALA A 308 5.97 -9.85 5.64
N ARG A 309 5.83 -9.12 4.53
CA ARG A 309 5.14 -9.61 3.32
C ARG A 309 5.88 -10.78 2.69
N GLU A 310 7.20 -10.67 2.52
CA GLU A 310 8.01 -11.74 1.96
C GLU A 310 7.88 -13.02 2.80
N ALA A 311 7.89 -12.89 4.14
CA ALA A 311 7.64 -14.00 5.05
C ALA A 311 6.22 -14.57 4.93
N ALA A 312 5.19 -13.72 4.78
CA ALA A 312 3.81 -14.16 4.58
C ALA A 312 3.62 -14.91 3.25
N ASP A 313 4.23 -14.42 2.17
CA ASP A 313 4.19 -15.05 0.85
C ASP A 313 4.90 -16.43 0.88
N GLU A 314 6.06 -16.53 1.53
CA GLU A 314 6.77 -17.82 1.74
C GLU A 314 5.93 -18.81 2.57
N LEU A 315 5.25 -18.31 3.60
CA LEU A 315 4.37 -19.11 4.44
C LEU A 315 3.14 -19.60 3.69
N LEU A 316 2.53 -18.77 2.83
CA LEU A 316 1.41 -19.15 1.98
C LEU A 316 1.81 -20.28 1.03
N ILE A 317 2.96 -20.15 0.33
CA ILE A 317 3.50 -21.21 -0.55
C ILE A 317 3.69 -22.52 0.21
N THR A 318 4.17 -22.44 1.46
CA THR A 318 4.36 -23.61 2.32
C THR A 318 3.03 -24.30 2.64
N VAL A 319 1.99 -23.54 2.96
CA VAL A 319 0.67 -24.08 3.28
C VAL A 319 -0.04 -24.63 2.04
N ASP A 320 0.08 -23.95 0.89
CA ASP A 320 -0.45 -24.43 -0.38
C ASP A 320 0.16 -25.76 -0.81
N LEU A 321 1.48 -25.91 -0.63
CA LEU A 321 2.17 -27.19 -0.84
C LEU A 321 1.53 -28.30 0.01
N LEU A 322 1.23 -28.03 1.29
CA LEU A 322 0.61 -29.00 2.18
C LEU A 322 -0.81 -29.35 1.74
N GLY A 323 -1.59 -28.36 1.28
CA GLY A 323 -2.90 -28.59 0.68
C GLY A 323 -2.83 -29.47 -0.57
N GLY A 324 -1.88 -29.19 -1.48
CA GLY A 324 -1.63 -30.01 -2.66
C GLY A 324 -1.14 -31.42 -2.33
N LEU A 325 -0.35 -31.57 -1.27
CA LEU A 325 0.11 -32.86 -0.77
C LEU A 325 -1.04 -33.71 -0.26
N VAL A 326 -1.93 -33.14 0.56
CA VAL A 326 -3.14 -33.83 1.04
C VAL A 326 -4.00 -34.25 -0.14
N GLY A 327 -4.23 -33.36 -1.11
CA GLY A 327 -4.93 -33.70 -2.34
C GLY A 327 -4.28 -34.85 -3.11
N THR A 328 -2.95 -34.90 -3.20
CA THR A 328 -2.22 -35.99 -3.87
C THR A 328 -2.36 -37.31 -3.12
N ILE A 329 -2.32 -37.29 -1.79
CA ILE A 329 -2.53 -38.46 -0.94
C ILE A 329 -3.92 -39.06 -1.14
N GLU A 330 -4.96 -38.23 -1.24
CA GLU A 330 -6.33 -38.68 -1.50
C GLU A 330 -6.48 -39.42 -2.84
N HIS A 331 -5.60 -39.17 -3.80
CA HIS A 331 -5.55 -39.85 -5.09
C HIS A 331 -4.68 -41.13 -5.08
N GLY A 332 -4.08 -41.48 -3.94
CA GLY A 332 -3.39 -42.75 -3.66
C GLY A 332 -1.91 -42.81 -4.06
N SER A 333 -1.45 -42.02 -5.04
CA SER A 333 -0.03 -41.95 -5.38
C SER A 333 0.28 -40.70 -6.19
N GLY A 334 1.51 -40.20 -6.08
CA GLY A 334 1.95 -39.04 -6.86
C GLY A 334 3.29 -38.48 -6.40
N THR A 335 3.72 -37.43 -7.10
CA THR A 335 4.92 -36.67 -6.76
C THR A 335 4.52 -35.21 -6.70
N VAL A 336 4.88 -34.54 -5.61
CA VAL A 336 4.66 -33.11 -5.41
C VAL A 336 6.02 -32.43 -5.40
N GLU A 337 6.26 -31.50 -6.32
CA GLU A 337 7.50 -30.73 -6.37
C GLU A 337 7.56 -29.77 -5.18
N LEU A 338 8.73 -29.63 -4.57
CA LEU A 338 9.00 -28.73 -3.46
C LEU A 338 9.40 -27.36 -4.03
N PRO A 339 8.61 -26.31 -3.80
CA PRO A 339 9.01 -24.95 -4.16
C PRO A 339 10.31 -24.59 -3.46
N THR A 340 11.15 -23.78 -4.11
CA THR A 340 12.45 -23.36 -3.54
C THR A 340 12.32 -22.55 -2.25
N ALA A 341 11.15 -21.96 -2.02
CA ALA A 341 10.82 -21.22 -0.80
C ALA A 341 10.50 -22.16 0.38
N VAL A 342 10.22 -23.45 0.16
CA VAL A 342 9.84 -24.35 1.25
C VAL A 342 11.06 -25.07 1.82
N SER A 343 11.24 -24.97 3.13
CA SER A 343 12.32 -25.68 3.84
C SER A 343 12.15 -27.20 3.79
N THR A 344 13.13 -27.89 3.23
CA THR A 344 13.20 -29.38 3.23
C THR A 344 13.22 -29.96 4.64
N ALA A 345 13.72 -29.21 5.64
CA ALA A 345 13.73 -29.63 7.04
C ALA A 345 12.30 -29.68 7.62
N LEU A 346 11.48 -28.65 7.36
CA LEU A 346 10.07 -28.62 7.75
C LEU A 346 9.33 -29.83 7.18
N VAL A 347 9.48 -30.07 5.87
CA VAL A 347 8.83 -31.19 5.18
C VAL A 347 9.26 -32.52 5.78
N SER A 348 10.56 -32.68 6.06
CA SER A 348 11.10 -33.89 6.67
C SER A 348 10.50 -34.17 8.05
N ASP A 349 10.18 -33.13 8.82
CA ASP A 349 9.53 -33.25 10.13
C ASP A 349 8.04 -33.61 10.01
N LEU A 350 7.38 -33.23 8.90
CA LEU A 350 5.98 -33.54 8.63
C LEU A 350 5.76 -34.94 8.02
N VAL A 351 6.73 -35.46 7.26
CA VAL A 351 6.63 -36.77 6.60
C VAL A 351 6.20 -37.90 7.55
N PRO A 352 6.82 -38.10 8.74
CA PRO A 352 6.41 -39.18 9.65
C PRO A 352 4.96 -39.06 10.14
N ILE A 353 4.42 -37.84 10.20
CA ILE A 353 3.04 -37.57 10.62
C ILE A 353 2.10 -37.92 9.48
N ILE A 354 2.46 -37.53 8.26
CA ILE A 354 1.73 -37.84 7.03
C ILE A 354 1.64 -39.37 6.83
N GLU A 355 2.76 -40.09 6.91
CA GLU A 355 2.82 -41.55 6.76
C GLU A 355 1.95 -42.30 7.79
N ARG A 356 1.81 -41.72 9.00
CA ARG A 356 1.03 -42.31 10.09
C ARG A 356 -0.45 -42.01 9.96
N GLN A 357 -0.79 -40.79 9.57
CA GLN A 357 -2.17 -40.33 9.49
C GLN A 357 -2.89 -40.92 8.29
N TYR A 358 -2.22 -40.98 7.14
CA TYR A 358 -2.83 -41.38 5.87
C TYR A 358 -2.49 -42.80 5.43
N ASP A 359 -1.69 -43.54 6.21
CA ASP A 359 -1.25 -44.91 5.91
C ASP A 359 -0.56 -45.05 4.53
N VAL A 360 0.24 -44.04 4.18
CA VAL A 360 1.06 -43.99 2.95
C VAL A 360 2.54 -44.11 3.28
N ASP A 361 3.35 -44.47 2.28
CA ASP A 361 4.80 -44.33 2.35
C ASP A 361 5.18 -43.02 1.66
N ALA A 362 5.85 -42.12 2.38
CA ALA A 362 6.21 -40.79 1.89
C ALA A 362 7.70 -40.53 2.11
N SER A 363 8.39 -40.08 1.06
CA SER A 363 9.81 -39.75 1.16
C SER A 363 10.15 -38.49 0.38
N VAL A 364 11.05 -37.69 0.96
CA VAL A 364 11.64 -36.54 0.28
C VAL A 364 12.79 -37.02 -0.62
N GLU A 365 12.65 -36.83 -1.93
CA GLU A 365 13.64 -37.17 -2.94
C GLU A 365 14.08 -35.91 -3.71
N GLY A 366 15.23 -35.34 -3.32
CA GLY A 366 15.69 -34.07 -3.89
C GLY A 366 14.69 -32.95 -3.61
N ASP A 367 14.17 -32.34 -4.66
CA ASP A 367 13.22 -31.22 -4.60
C ASP A 367 11.78 -31.72 -4.81
N ALA A 368 11.45 -32.93 -4.37
CA ALA A 368 10.10 -33.48 -4.48
C ALA A 368 9.74 -34.41 -3.31
N ILE A 369 8.44 -34.48 -3.00
CA ILE A 369 7.85 -35.46 -2.09
C ILE A 369 7.21 -36.56 -2.94
N VAL A 370 7.67 -37.79 -2.78
CA VAL A 370 7.11 -38.96 -3.46
C VAL A 370 6.17 -39.69 -2.50
N ILE A 371 4.92 -39.88 -2.93
CA ILE A 371 3.88 -40.62 -2.19
C ILE A 371 3.58 -41.92 -2.91
N SER A 372 3.65 -43.03 -2.18
CA SER A 372 3.28 -44.36 -2.65
C SER A 372 2.27 -45.02 -1.71
N GLU A 373 1.34 -45.79 -2.27
CA GLU A 373 0.47 -46.65 -1.47
C GLU A 373 1.32 -47.64 -0.66
N ARG A 374 1.08 -47.70 0.64
CA ARG A 374 1.71 -48.70 1.50
C ARG A 374 1.15 -50.06 1.11
N ASN A 375 1.94 -50.85 0.36
CA ASN A 375 1.54 -52.18 -0.04
C ASN A 375 1.26 -53.03 1.20
N ALA A 376 -0.01 -53.34 1.45
CA ALA A 376 -0.47 -54.30 2.44
C ALA A 376 -0.07 -55.74 2.05
N LEU A 377 1.23 -56.01 1.92
CA LEU A 377 1.79 -57.35 1.79
C LEU A 377 2.20 -57.85 3.18
N GLY A 378 1.18 -58.08 4.00
CA GLY A 378 1.30 -58.60 5.37
C GLY A 378 0.11 -59.48 5.75
N GLY A 379 -0.23 -60.46 4.91
CA GLY A 379 -1.22 -61.49 5.21
C GLY A 379 -0.59 -62.89 5.18
N GLU A 380 -0.33 -63.46 6.36
CA GLU A 380 0.08 -64.85 6.60
C GLU A 380 -0.84 -65.87 5.91
N GLY A 381 -0.24 -66.90 5.27
CA GLY A 381 -0.99 -67.93 4.56
C GLY A 381 -0.16 -69.10 4.00
N ASP A 382 0.49 -69.82 4.90
CA ASP A 382 0.79 -71.26 4.86
C ASP A 382 1.96 -71.81 4.02
N THR A 383 2.84 -72.45 4.78
CA THR A 383 3.95 -73.32 4.43
C THR A 383 3.51 -74.60 3.71
N THR A 384 4.10 -74.91 2.56
CA THR A 384 4.37 -76.31 2.18
C THR A 384 5.52 -76.37 1.19
N GLY A 385 6.59 -77.06 1.60
CA GLY A 385 7.82 -77.14 0.84
C GLY A 385 7.76 -78.13 -0.32
N ALA A 386 8.66 -77.94 -1.28
CA ALA A 386 9.19 -79.00 -2.11
C ALA A 386 10.58 -78.58 -2.63
N ALA A 387 11.59 -79.28 -2.14
CA ALA A 387 12.97 -79.22 -2.60
C ALA A 387 13.12 -79.70 -4.06
N GLY A 388 14.12 -79.18 -4.78
CA GLY A 388 14.50 -79.71 -6.08
C GLY A 388 15.53 -78.88 -6.87
N GLU A 389 16.77 -78.83 -6.40
CA GLU A 389 17.98 -78.59 -7.23
C GLU A 389 18.34 -79.91 -7.98
N PRO A 390 19.36 -79.97 -8.89
CA PRO A 390 19.70 -79.17 -10.08
C PRO A 390 19.99 -80.07 -11.32
N ALA A 391 20.17 -79.50 -12.53
CA ALA A 391 21.18 -79.98 -13.50
C ALA A 391 21.29 -79.16 -14.81
N ARG A 392 22.53 -78.67 -15.03
CA ARG A 392 23.34 -78.75 -16.27
C ARG A 392 22.93 -77.97 -17.53
N GLY A 393 23.83 -77.03 -17.89
CA GLY A 393 24.68 -77.18 -19.08
C GLY A 393 24.43 -76.20 -20.23
N GLY A 394 25.46 -75.47 -20.66
CA GLY A 394 25.41 -74.71 -21.92
C GLY A 394 26.48 -73.63 -22.05
N ASP A 395 27.72 -74.05 -22.26
CA ASP A 395 28.87 -73.23 -22.67
C ASP A 395 28.70 -72.73 -24.13
N GLY A 396 29.21 -71.54 -24.46
CA GLY A 396 29.00 -70.94 -25.79
C GLY A 396 29.55 -69.53 -26.00
N SER A 397 30.87 -69.37 -25.83
CA SER A 397 31.67 -68.19 -26.20
C SER A 397 31.58 -67.83 -27.69
N SER A 398 31.39 -66.54 -28.05
CA SER A 398 32.22 -65.84 -29.06
C SER A 398 32.04 -64.32 -29.05
N ALA A 399 33.16 -63.62 -28.89
CA ALA A 399 33.32 -62.19 -29.10
C ALA A 399 33.40 -61.81 -30.59
N ARG A 400 32.93 -60.62 -30.96
CA ARG A 400 33.51 -59.84 -32.07
C ARG A 400 33.20 -58.35 -31.97
N GLU A 401 34.27 -57.57 -31.84
CA GLU A 401 34.34 -56.12 -32.06
C GLU A 401 33.90 -55.70 -33.46
N ARG A 402 33.23 -54.55 -33.57
CA ARG A 402 33.57 -53.42 -34.46
C ARG A 402 32.56 -52.27 -34.38
N THR A 403 32.93 -51.17 -33.75
CA THR A 403 32.69 -49.79 -34.25
C THR A 403 33.80 -49.43 -35.27
N PRO A 404 33.73 -48.36 -36.10
CA PRO A 404 32.85 -47.18 -36.04
C PRO A 404 32.24 -46.71 -37.39
N THR A 405 31.44 -45.64 -37.31
CA THR A 405 31.38 -44.45 -38.22
C THR A 405 30.02 -44.18 -38.87
N GLY A 406 29.33 -43.16 -38.34
CA GLY A 406 28.76 -42.05 -39.12
C GLY A 406 27.38 -42.22 -39.74
N GLY A 407 26.41 -41.43 -39.26
CA GLY A 407 25.19 -41.13 -40.02
C GLY A 407 24.01 -40.75 -39.14
N SER A 408 23.86 -39.45 -38.91
CA SER A 408 22.64 -38.83 -38.38
C SER A 408 21.38 -39.32 -39.10
N THR A 409 20.33 -39.66 -38.34
CA THR A 409 18.95 -39.23 -38.63
C THR A 409 17.99 -39.53 -37.47
N ALA A 410 17.32 -38.46 -37.04
CA ALA A 410 15.98 -38.39 -36.44
C ALA A 410 15.77 -39.01 -35.04
N SER A 411 15.91 -38.14 -34.03
CA SER A 411 15.09 -38.16 -32.81
C SER A 411 13.62 -38.33 -33.19
N ALA A 412 13.02 -39.45 -32.79
CA ALA A 412 11.58 -39.59 -32.74
C ALA A 412 11.09 -38.92 -31.43
N GLY A 413 10.36 -37.83 -31.62
CA GLY A 413 9.98 -36.85 -30.61
C GLY A 413 9.38 -37.42 -29.33
N THR A 414 10.09 -37.16 -28.24
CA THR A 414 9.48 -36.73 -26.98
C THR A 414 8.47 -35.64 -27.33
N ARG A 415 7.17 -35.91 -27.19
CA ARG A 415 6.21 -34.83 -27.05
C ARG A 415 6.49 -34.24 -25.68
N ASP A 416 7.18 -33.10 -25.66
CA ASP A 416 7.13 -32.18 -24.53
C ASP A 416 5.64 -31.97 -24.22
N ARG A 417 5.18 -32.55 -23.10
CA ARG A 417 3.93 -32.13 -22.51
C ARG A 417 4.26 -30.82 -21.82
N VAL A 418 4.09 -29.73 -22.55
CA VAL A 418 4.13 -28.40 -22.00
C VAL A 418 3.00 -28.31 -20.98
N THR A 419 3.33 -28.12 -19.71
CA THR A 419 2.34 -27.93 -18.64
C THR A 419 1.74 -26.52 -18.76
N THR A 420 0.47 -26.35 -18.41
CA THR A 420 -0.23 -25.05 -18.50
C THR A 420 0.49 -23.95 -17.71
N GLU A 421 1.17 -24.31 -16.62
CA GLU A 421 2.03 -23.43 -15.81
C GLU A 421 3.26 -22.91 -16.58
N SER A 422 3.88 -23.76 -17.41
CA SER A 422 5.06 -23.38 -18.23
C SER A 422 4.72 -22.43 -19.38
N VAL A 423 3.43 -22.24 -19.69
CA VAL A 423 2.96 -21.35 -20.77
C VAL A 423 1.98 -20.29 -20.28
N ALA A 424 1.89 -20.10 -18.97
CA ALA A 424 0.92 -19.19 -18.37
C ALA A 424 1.14 -17.74 -18.83
N ASP A 425 2.40 -17.31 -18.88
CA ASP A 425 2.78 -15.97 -19.36
C ASP A 425 2.44 -15.78 -20.84
N GLU A 426 2.72 -16.79 -21.67
CA GLU A 426 2.38 -16.78 -23.09
C GLU A 426 0.87 -16.74 -23.30
N ILE A 427 0.09 -17.48 -22.51
CA ILE A 427 -1.37 -17.49 -22.56
C ILE A 427 -1.95 -16.13 -22.14
N LEU A 428 -1.46 -15.55 -21.04
CA LEU A 428 -1.86 -14.21 -20.59
C LEU A 428 -1.49 -13.14 -21.62
N PHE A 429 -0.37 -13.31 -22.31
CA PHE A 429 0.02 -12.43 -23.42
C PHE A 429 -0.99 -12.51 -24.56
N VAL A 430 -1.40 -13.71 -25.01
CA VAL A 430 -2.43 -13.84 -26.06
C VAL A 430 -3.77 -13.24 -25.62
N LEU A 431 -4.19 -13.49 -24.38
CA LEU A 431 -5.43 -12.93 -23.84
C LEU A 431 -5.41 -11.39 -23.74
N ARG A 432 -4.23 -10.79 -23.54
CA ARG A 432 -4.05 -9.33 -23.56
C ARG A 432 -4.05 -8.75 -24.96
N GLU A 433 -3.49 -9.47 -25.93
CA GLU A 433 -3.41 -9.03 -27.33
C GLU A 433 -4.70 -9.29 -28.12
N LEU A 434 -5.64 -10.06 -27.57
CA LEU A 434 -6.99 -10.16 -28.12
C LEU A 434 -7.68 -8.81 -27.98
N ASP A 435 -7.69 -8.03 -29.07
CA ASP A 435 -8.38 -6.75 -29.11
C ASP A 435 -9.84 -6.94 -29.52
N GLY A 436 -10.75 -6.35 -28.74
CA GLY A 436 -12.20 -6.45 -28.92
C GLY A 436 -12.68 -5.43 -29.92
N ASP A 437 -12.27 -5.56 -31.19
CA ASP A 437 -12.69 -4.61 -32.22
C ASP A 437 -14.22 -4.68 -32.38
N THR A 438 -14.86 -3.56 -32.00
CA THR A 438 -16.25 -3.50 -31.56
C THR A 438 -17.25 -3.59 -32.70
N GLY A 439 -17.62 -4.81 -33.10
CA GLY A 439 -18.67 -5.06 -34.09
C GLY A 439 -19.54 -6.30 -33.88
N GLY A 440 -19.20 -7.20 -32.94
CA GLY A 440 -19.94 -8.44 -32.70
C GLY A 440 -19.60 -9.09 -31.36
N ASP A 441 -20.10 -10.31 -31.14
CA ASP A 441 -19.93 -11.08 -29.90
C ASP A 441 -18.64 -11.94 -29.89
N THR A 442 -17.68 -11.58 -30.75
CA THR A 442 -16.52 -12.43 -31.07
C THR A 442 -15.22 -11.62 -31.01
N VAL A 443 -14.15 -12.23 -30.50
CA VAL A 443 -12.78 -11.72 -30.55
C VAL A 443 -11.90 -12.63 -31.37
N GLN A 444 -11.01 -12.05 -32.17
CA GLN A 444 -10.16 -12.80 -33.08
C GLN A 444 -8.71 -12.31 -33.01
N CYS A 445 -7.77 -13.24 -32.96
CA CYS A 445 -6.34 -12.96 -33.08
C CYS A 445 -5.74 -13.72 -34.27
N GLN A 446 -4.91 -13.05 -35.07
CA GLN A 446 -4.11 -13.70 -36.09
C GLN A 446 -2.85 -14.30 -35.44
N THR A 447 -2.73 -15.62 -35.44
CA THR A 447 -1.66 -16.32 -34.68
C THR A 447 -0.26 -16.07 -35.25
N GLU A 448 -0.18 -15.56 -36.48
CA GLU A 448 1.06 -15.15 -37.15
C GLU A 448 1.56 -13.76 -36.73
N GLN A 449 0.70 -12.94 -36.12
CA GLN A 449 1.08 -11.64 -35.55
C GLN A 449 1.61 -11.75 -34.12
N LEU A 450 1.42 -12.91 -33.49
CA LEU A 450 1.95 -13.20 -32.16
C LEU A 450 3.47 -13.41 -32.18
N PRO A 451 4.20 -13.00 -31.12
CA PRO A 451 5.63 -13.28 -30.99
C PRO A 451 5.94 -14.78 -31.13
N THR A 452 7.09 -15.13 -31.71
CA THR A 452 7.45 -16.54 -32.00
C THR A 452 7.50 -17.44 -30.75
N GLY A 453 7.73 -16.87 -29.56
CA GLY A 453 7.65 -17.61 -28.29
C GLY A 453 6.22 -18.00 -27.89
N VAL A 454 5.24 -17.17 -28.27
CA VAL A 454 3.81 -17.29 -27.94
C VAL A 454 3.02 -18.02 -29.04
N ALA A 455 3.42 -17.82 -30.30
CA ALA A 455 2.87 -18.49 -31.48
C ALA A 455 3.36 -19.95 -31.56
N GLN A 456 3.14 -20.74 -30.52
CA GLN A 456 3.41 -22.18 -30.51
C GLN A 456 2.08 -22.94 -30.56
N PRO A 457 1.97 -24.02 -31.36
CA PRO A 457 0.75 -24.83 -31.42
C PRO A 457 0.29 -25.31 -30.04
N ALA A 458 1.22 -25.72 -29.17
CA ALA A 458 0.91 -26.19 -27.82
C ALA A 458 0.27 -25.09 -26.94
N VAL A 459 0.77 -23.84 -27.01
CA VAL A 459 0.22 -22.69 -26.28
C VAL A 459 -1.20 -22.39 -26.75
N LEU A 460 -1.42 -22.36 -28.06
CA LEU A 460 -2.71 -22.05 -28.66
C LEU A 460 -3.76 -23.16 -28.39
N GLU A 461 -3.34 -24.43 -28.39
CA GLU A 461 -4.20 -25.56 -28.06
C GLU A 461 -4.63 -25.55 -26.58
N GLU A 462 -3.72 -25.22 -25.67
CA GLU A 462 -4.03 -25.09 -24.24
C GLU A 462 -4.94 -23.88 -23.96
N LEU A 463 -4.66 -22.72 -24.55
CA LEU A 463 -5.56 -21.56 -24.48
C LEU A 463 -6.97 -21.89 -25.00
N ALA A 464 -7.07 -22.54 -26.17
CA ALA A 464 -8.36 -22.93 -26.72
C ALA A 464 -9.08 -23.92 -25.79
N THR A 465 -8.35 -24.84 -25.17
CA THR A 465 -8.88 -25.80 -24.19
C THR A 465 -9.38 -25.09 -22.93
N PHE A 466 -8.64 -24.12 -22.41
CA PHE A 466 -9.05 -23.30 -21.27
C PHE A 466 -10.34 -22.55 -21.57
N CYS A 467 -10.40 -21.79 -22.67
CA CYS A 467 -11.59 -21.01 -23.04
C CYS A 467 -12.82 -21.89 -23.25
N ARG A 468 -12.67 -23.10 -23.83
CA ARG A 468 -13.78 -24.07 -23.98
C ARG A 468 -14.36 -24.57 -22.67
N ARG A 469 -13.59 -24.55 -21.57
CA ARG A 469 -14.07 -24.95 -20.24
C ARG A 469 -14.92 -23.85 -19.58
N GLN A 470 -14.82 -22.60 -20.04
CA GLN A 470 -15.52 -21.44 -19.49
C GLN A 470 -16.93 -21.29 -20.11
N THR A 471 -17.71 -22.36 -20.05
CA THR A 471 -19.01 -22.49 -20.76
C THR A 471 -20.09 -21.51 -20.31
N ASP A 472 -19.87 -20.81 -19.19
CA ASP A 472 -20.77 -19.79 -18.66
C ASP A 472 -20.60 -18.42 -19.33
N ILE A 473 -19.43 -18.16 -19.93
CA ILE A 473 -19.10 -16.88 -20.59
C ILE A 473 -18.71 -17.05 -22.06
N VAL A 474 -18.16 -18.21 -22.45
CA VAL A 474 -17.75 -18.54 -23.83
C VAL A 474 -18.78 -19.46 -24.50
N ALA A 475 -19.29 -19.04 -25.66
CA ALA A 475 -20.21 -19.81 -26.49
C ALA A 475 -19.47 -20.80 -27.42
N ALA A 476 -18.38 -20.36 -28.04
CA ALA A 476 -17.57 -21.19 -28.94
C ALA A 476 -16.11 -20.73 -29.00
N VAL A 477 -15.21 -21.65 -29.35
CA VAL A 477 -13.79 -21.37 -29.58
C VAL A 477 -13.31 -22.14 -30.80
N ASP A 478 -12.93 -21.41 -31.84
CA ASP A 478 -12.37 -21.95 -33.08
C ASP A 478 -10.87 -21.65 -33.16
N LEU A 479 -10.08 -22.71 -33.28
CA LEU A 479 -8.64 -22.63 -33.52
C LEU A 479 -8.38 -23.31 -34.85
N GLN A 480 -7.90 -22.54 -35.84
CA GLN A 480 -7.68 -23.06 -37.17
C GLN A 480 -6.66 -24.21 -37.18
N GLU A 481 -7.01 -25.32 -37.83
CA GLU A 481 -6.15 -26.50 -37.96
C GLU A 481 -4.82 -26.13 -38.65
N GLY A 482 -3.70 -26.41 -37.97
CA GLY A 482 -2.35 -26.09 -38.45
C GLY A 482 -1.83 -24.70 -38.08
N ALA A 483 -2.50 -23.96 -37.20
CA ALA A 483 -1.98 -22.71 -36.65
C ALA A 483 -0.71 -22.94 -35.79
N PRO A 484 0.32 -22.08 -35.88
CA PRO A 484 0.46 -20.94 -36.79
C PRO A 484 1.10 -21.31 -38.16
N PRO A 485 0.76 -20.60 -39.27
CA PRO A 485 -0.13 -19.44 -39.36
C PRO A 485 -1.63 -19.82 -39.37
N GLY A 486 -2.47 -18.93 -38.84
CA GLY A 486 -3.91 -19.13 -38.72
C GLY A 486 -4.57 -18.04 -37.87
N PHE A 487 -5.76 -18.31 -37.36
CA PHE A 487 -6.44 -17.46 -36.39
C PHE A 487 -7.01 -18.28 -35.22
N LEU A 488 -7.13 -17.61 -34.08
CA LEU A 488 -7.90 -18.05 -32.91
C LEU A 488 -9.09 -17.12 -32.78
N GLU A 489 -10.29 -17.69 -32.69
CA GLU A 489 -11.55 -16.96 -32.55
C GLU A 489 -12.30 -17.46 -31.30
N ILE A 490 -12.76 -16.52 -30.47
CA ILE A 490 -13.56 -16.80 -29.27
C ILE A 490 -14.88 -16.04 -29.40
N GLU A 491 -15.97 -16.79 -29.40
CA GLU A 491 -17.34 -16.27 -29.39
C GLU A 491 -17.86 -16.30 -27.95
N PHE A 492 -18.31 -15.15 -27.44
CA PHE A 492 -18.90 -15.03 -26.12
C PHE A 492 -20.41 -15.25 -26.17
N THR A 493 -20.99 -15.62 -25.03
CA THR A 493 -22.45 -15.75 -24.95
C THR A 493 -23.14 -14.39 -25.07
N ASP A 494 -24.41 -14.36 -25.51
CA ASP A 494 -25.24 -13.14 -25.61
C ASP A 494 -25.35 -12.32 -24.29
N ARG A 495 -24.90 -12.88 -23.16
CA ARG A 495 -24.95 -12.25 -21.83
C ARG A 495 -23.64 -11.56 -21.44
N THR A 496 -22.58 -11.74 -22.22
CA THR A 496 -21.23 -11.29 -21.90
C THR A 496 -20.67 -10.51 -23.08
N THR A 497 -20.34 -9.24 -22.87
CA THR A 497 -19.68 -8.44 -23.91
C THR A 497 -18.26 -8.97 -24.15
N PRO A 498 -17.70 -8.88 -25.36
CA PRO A 498 -16.37 -9.44 -25.62
C PRO A 498 -15.26 -8.84 -24.75
N ALA A 499 -15.33 -7.53 -24.47
CA ALA A 499 -14.38 -6.86 -23.57
C ALA A 499 -14.48 -7.41 -22.13
N GLY A 500 -15.69 -7.51 -21.58
CA GLY A 500 -15.88 -8.05 -20.23
C GLY A 500 -15.61 -9.56 -20.14
N GLY A 501 -15.88 -10.30 -21.21
CA GLY A 501 -15.56 -11.72 -21.33
C GLY A 501 -14.05 -11.96 -21.37
N LEU A 502 -13.30 -11.16 -22.12
CA LEU A 502 -11.84 -11.20 -22.13
C LEU A 502 -11.23 -10.84 -20.77
N GLU A 503 -11.75 -9.80 -20.11
CA GLU A 503 -11.35 -9.43 -18.75
C GLU A 503 -11.60 -10.59 -17.76
N THR A 504 -12.80 -11.18 -17.79
CA THR A 504 -13.14 -12.34 -16.94
C THR A 504 -12.26 -13.55 -17.24
N LEU A 505 -11.94 -13.82 -18.51
CA LEU A 505 -11.03 -14.91 -18.89
C LEU A 505 -9.62 -14.67 -18.36
N ARG A 506 -9.13 -13.42 -18.39
CA ARG A 506 -7.82 -13.05 -17.84
C ARG A 506 -7.79 -13.18 -16.33
N GLU A 507 -8.82 -12.68 -15.64
CA GLU A 507 -8.96 -12.82 -14.19
C GLU A 507 -8.99 -14.28 -13.78
N ARG A 508 -9.84 -15.12 -14.40
CA ARG A 508 -9.91 -16.55 -14.07
C ARG A 508 -8.65 -17.33 -14.42
N PHE A 509 -7.94 -16.92 -15.48
CA PHE A 509 -6.69 -17.56 -15.83
C PHE A 509 -5.58 -17.17 -14.84
N ALA A 510 -5.51 -15.89 -14.45
CA ALA A 510 -4.59 -15.41 -13.44
C ALA A 510 -4.91 -15.98 -12.04
N GLU A 511 -6.16 -16.04 -11.62
CA GLU A 511 -6.58 -16.67 -10.35
C GLU A 511 -6.20 -18.16 -10.31
N ARG A 512 -6.20 -18.83 -11.45
CA ARG A 512 -5.89 -20.26 -11.55
C ARG A 512 -4.40 -20.57 -11.71
N HIS A 513 -3.63 -19.66 -12.30
CA HIS A 513 -2.26 -19.93 -12.78
C HIS A 513 -1.26 -18.78 -12.56
N GLY A 514 -1.70 -17.64 -12.05
CA GLY A 514 -0.88 -16.49 -11.69
C GLY A 514 -0.73 -16.45 -10.17
N GLY A 515 0.43 -16.90 -9.70
CA GLY A 515 0.95 -16.54 -8.39
C GLY A 515 1.48 -15.11 -8.39
#